data_AF-A0A2E8Z4A5-F1
#
_entry.id   AF-A0A2E8Z4A5-F1
#
_cell.length_a   1.000
_cell.length_b   1.000
_cell.length_c   1.000
_cell.angle_alpha   90.00
_cell.angle_beta   90.00
_cell.angle_gamma   90.00
#
_symmetry.space_group_name_H-M   'P 1'
#
loop_
_entity.id
_entity.type
_entity.pdbx_description
1 polymer ?
#
loop_
_entity_poly.entity_id
_entity_poly.type
_entity_poly.pdbx_seq_one_letter_code
_entity_poly.pdbx_strand_id
1 'polypeptide(L)'
;MSGDRHDPGEQGFYNASAPPPDSATPDGDPLEDLQTAAVERDLMEAIAEVERVSAELDEHLAAGGDPLDQVDAEDVALAEEISSAEDAPLPLQSLRRRVVDGTVTYREVLAYPEEHTGAVMLMAAVLRRRLADLPRLMERPPGS
;
A
#
# COMPACT_ATOMS: atom_id res chain seq x y z
N MET A 1 -69.03 2.18 -24.92
CA MET A 1 -68.99 3.48 -25.63
C MET A 1 -67.95 4.32 -24.91
N SER A 2 -66.67 4.16 -25.24
CA SER A 2 -65.96 4.80 -26.37
C SER A 2 -65.87 6.31 -26.20
N GLY A 3 -64.67 6.81 -25.94
CA GLY A 3 -64.41 8.24 -25.81
C GLY A 3 -62.98 8.59 -25.37
N ASP A 4 -62.00 7.92 -25.97
CA ASP A 4 -60.57 8.23 -25.88
C ASP A 4 -60.29 9.61 -26.49
N ARG A 5 -59.57 10.47 -25.78
CA ARG A 5 -58.87 11.64 -26.33
C ARG A 5 -57.57 11.87 -25.58
N HIS A 6 -56.56 11.13 -26.00
CA HIS A 6 -55.19 11.59 -26.13
C HIS A 6 -55.18 12.97 -26.83
N ASP A 7 -54.60 13.99 -26.19
CA ASP A 7 -54.14 15.19 -26.90
C ASP A 7 -52.60 15.18 -26.84
N PRO A 8 -51.90 15.07 -27.98
CA PRO A 8 -50.47 14.83 -28.05
C PRO A 8 -49.67 16.14 -28.13
N GLY A 9 -48.55 16.18 -27.43
CA GLY A 9 -47.42 17.03 -27.81
C GLY A 9 -47.35 18.38 -27.14
N GLU A 10 -46.80 18.41 -25.92
CA GLU A 10 -45.93 19.52 -25.54
C GLU A 10 -44.67 19.45 -26.41
N GLN A 11 -44.78 19.99 -27.63
CA GLN A 11 -43.63 20.32 -28.45
C GLN A 11 -42.87 21.43 -27.71
N GLY A 12 -41.82 21.04 -27.00
CA GLY A 12 -40.87 21.98 -26.42
C GLY A 12 -40.39 22.93 -27.50
N PHE A 13 -40.81 24.19 -27.42
CA PHE A 13 -40.30 25.25 -28.28
C PHE A 13 -38.82 25.44 -27.92
N TYR A 14 -37.92 24.89 -28.75
CA TYR A 14 -36.52 25.26 -28.73
C TYR A 14 -36.40 26.71 -29.20
N ASN A 15 -36.38 27.64 -28.24
CA ASN A 15 -36.01 29.02 -28.53
C ASN A 15 -34.50 29.04 -28.82
N ALA A 16 -34.14 28.98 -30.11
CA ALA A 16 -32.75 29.07 -30.57
C ALA A 16 -32.10 30.47 -30.34
N SER A 17 -32.84 31.40 -29.73
CA SER A 17 -32.32 32.69 -29.26
C SER A 17 -31.98 32.68 -27.76
N ALA A 18 -32.26 31.58 -27.06
CA ALA A 18 -31.72 31.39 -25.73
C ALA A 18 -30.20 31.27 -25.86
N PRO A 19 -29.40 32.07 -25.10
CA PRO A 19 -27.97 31.81 -25.02
C PRO A 19 -27.77 30.35 -24.64
N PRO A 20 -26.75 29.67 -25.21
CA PRO A 20 -26.47 28.29 -24.83
C PRO A 20 -26.47 28.20 -23.30
N PRO A 21 -27.06 27.15 -22.70
CA PRO A 21 -26.94 26.97 -21.26
C PRO A 21 -25.46 27.12 -20.93
N ASP A 22 -25.13 27.96 -19.94
CA ASP A 22 -23.77 28.07 -19.47
C ASP A 22 -23.30 26.65 -19.24
N SER A 23 -22.45 26.17 -20.13
CA SER A 23 -21.66 25.00 -19.89
C SER A 23 -20.78 25.45 -18.76
N ALA A 24 -21.28 25.27 -17.53
CA ALA A 24 -20.46 25.06 -16.38
C ALA A 24 -19.58 23.88 -16.80
N THR A 25 -18.47 24.21 -17.46
CA THR A 25 -17.31 23.36 -17.45
C THR A 25 -17.12 23.04 -15.99
N PRO A 26 -17.21 21.77 -15.56
CA PRO A 26 -16.76 21.45 -14.23
C PRO A 26 -15.34 22.02 -14.15
N ASP A 27 -15.11 22.89 -13.16
CA ASP A 27 -13.87 23.67 -12.97
C ASP A 27 -12.63 22.77 -12.69
N GLY A 28 -12.68 21.48 -13.03
CA GLY A 28 -11.64 20.48 -12.81
C GLY A 28 -11.09 19.94 -14.12
N ASP A 29 -9.78 19.73 -14.16
CA ASP A 29 -9.12 19.00 -15.23
C ASP A 29 -9.55 17.52 -15.17
N PRO A 30 -10.26 16.98 -16.17
CA PRO A 30 -10.73 15.60 -16.14
C PRO A 30 -9.57 14.58 -16.08
N LEU A 31 -8.34 14.96 -16.48
CA LEU A 31 -7.16 14.12 -16.31
C LEU A 31 -6.71 14.06 -14.86
N GLU A 32 -6.82 15.16 -14.11
CA GLU A 32 -6.50 15.23 -12.68
C GLU A 32 -7.51 14.42 -11.86
N ASP A 33 -8.81 14.48 -12.23
CA ASP A 33 -9.86 13.68 -11.62
C ASP A 33 -9.65 12.17 -11.85
N LEU A 34 -9.24 11.77 -13.06
CA LEU A 34 -8.93 10.37 -13.38
C LEU A 34 -7.68 9.86 -12.67
N GLN A 35 -6.64 10.69 -12.53
CA GLN A 35 -5.44 10.35 -11.76
C GLN A 35 -5.76 10.21 -10.28
N THR A 36 -6.55 11.12 -9.73
CA THR A 36 -6.99 11.07 -8.33
C THR A 36 -7.79 9.80 -8.04
N ALA A 37 -8.74 9.46 -8.92
CA ALA A 37 -9.53 8.23 -8.78
C ALA A 37 -8.69 6.95 -8.93
N ALA A 38 -7.61 6.98 -9.73
CA ALA A 38 -6.68 5.86 -9.84
C ALA A 38 -5.86 5.68 -8.55
N VAL A 39 -5.29 6.77 -8.02
CA VAL A 39 -4.54 6.74 -6.75
C VAL A 39 -5.43 6.30 -5.58
N GLU A 40 -6.68 6.76 -5.53
CA GLU A 40 -7.64 6.35 -4.50
C GLU A 40 -7.95 4.85 -4.58
N ARG A 41 -8.12 4.31 -5.80
CA ARG A 41 -8.32 2.87 -6.01
C ARG A 41 -7.11 2.07 -5.54
N ASP A 42 -5.91 2.47 -5.97
CA ASP A 42 -4.66 1.79 -5.62
C ASP A 42 -4.44 1.82 -4.10
N LEU A 43 -4.78 2.94 -3.44
CA LEU A 43 -4.74 3.05 -1.98
C LEU A 43 -5.73 2.11 -1.29
N MET A 44 -6.98 2.04 -1.76
CA MET A 44 -7.98 1.12 -1.20
C MET A 44 -7.58 -0.34 -1.39
N GLU A 45 -7.00 -0.70 -2.53
CA GLU A 45 -6.47 -2.04 -2.80
C GLU A 45 -5.31 -2.37 -1.86
N ALA A 46 -4.38 -1.44 -1.66
CA ALA A 46 -3.28 -1.61 -0.71
C ALA A 46 -3.78 -1.78 0.73
N ILE A 47 -4.78 -1.01 1.16
CA ILE A 47 -5.39 -1.15 2.49
C ILE A 47 -6.04 -2.53 2.65
N ALA A 48 -6.83 -2.97 1.67
CA ALA A 48 -7.47 -4.27 1.71
C ALA A 48 -6.46 -5.42 1.78
N GLU A 49 -5.33 -5.29 1.09
CA GLU A 49 -4.25 -6.27 1.16
C GLU A 49 -3.57 -6.30 2.54
N VAL A 50 -3.34 -5.14 3.16
CA VAL A 50 -2.81 -5.06 4.54
C VAL A 50 -3.77 -5.72 5.52
N GLU A 51 -5.08 -5.49 5.39
CA GLU A 51 -6.09 -6.13 6.23
C GLU A 51 -6.10 -7.65 6.05
N ARG A 52 -6.01 -8.13 4.81
CA ARG A 52 -5.91 -9.56 4.49
C ARG A 52 -4.68 -10.21 5.14
N VAL A 53 -3.51 -9.60 4.98
CA VAL A 53 -2.24 -10.11 5.55
C VAL A 53 -2.30 -10.10 7.08
N SER A 54 -2.92 -9.07 7.67
CA SER A 54 -3.09 -8.97 9.12
C SER A 54 -4.02 -10.07 9.64
N ALA A 55 -5.13 -10.36 8.96
CA ALA A 55 -6.02 -11.45 9.31
C ALA A 55 -5.34 -12.84 9.19
N GLU A 56 -4.55 -13.05 8.14
CA GLU A 56 -3.77 -14.29 7.95
C GLU A 56 -2.75 -14.48 9.08
N LEU A 57 -2.09 -13.41 9.53
CA LEU A 57 -1.17 -13.43 10.67
C LEU A 57 -1.91 -13.76 11.97
N ASP A 58 -3.06 -13.14 12.22
CA ASP A 58 -3.88 -13.41 13.41
C ASP A 58 -4.37 -14.87 13.44
N GLU A 59 -4.80 -15.41 12.30
CA GLU A 59 -5.18 -16.83 12.17
C GLU A 59 -4.01 -17.77 12.43
N HIS A 60 -2.82 -17.46 11.89
CA HIS A 60 -1.60 -18.24 12.12
C HIS A 60 -1.20 -18.24 13.60
N LEU A 61 -1.24 -17.07 14.24
CA LEU A 61 -0.98 -16.92 15.67
C LEU A 61 -2.00 -17.68 16.52
N ALA A 62 -3.30 -17.60 16.17
CA ALA A 62 -4.37 -18.32 16.85
C ALA A 62 -4.25 -19.85 16.70
N ALA A 63 -3.68 -20.31 15.59
CA ALA A 63 -3.36 -21.72 15.36
C ALA A 63 -2.10 -22.20 16.12
N GLY A 64 -1.42 -21.31 16.84
CA GLY A 64 -0.19 -21.60 17.57
C GLY A 64 1.05 -21.66 16.68
N GLY A 65 0.99 -21.04 15.49
CA GLY A 65 2.15 -20.86 14.63
C GLY A 65 3.17 -19.91 15.26
N ASP A 66 4.45 -20.14 14.98
CA ASP A 66 5.54 -19.33 15.50
C ASP A 66 5.77 -18.11 14.57
N PRO A 67 5.66 -16.86 15.05
CA PRO A 67 6.01 -15.66 14.29
C PRO A 67 7.37 -15.72 13.61
N LEU A 68 8.32 -16.48 14.18
CA LEU A 68 9.63 -16.70 13.58
C LEU A 68 9.54 -17.40 12.21
N ASP A 69 8.53 -18.25 11.99
CA ASP A 69 8.33 -18.97 10.73
C ASP A 69 7.91 -18.05 9.58
N GLN A 70 7.38 -16.85 9.89
CA GLN A 70 6.91 -15.86 8.91
C GLN A 70 8.01 -14.88 8.47
N VAL A 71 9.18 -14.90 9.13
CA VAL A 71 10.27 -13.98 8.79
C VAL A 71 11.09 -14.53 7.63
N ASP A 72 11.02 -13.82 6.49
CA ASP A 72 11.76 -14.17 5.29
C ASP A 72 13.29 -14.10 5.51
N ALA A 73 14.02 -15.06 4.97
CA ALA A 73 15.48 -15.09 4.99
C ALA A 73 16.10 -13.88 4.27
N GLU A 74 15.45 -13.34 3.25
CA GLU A 74 15.90 -12.15 2.55
C GLU A 74 15.75 -10.89 3.42
N ASP A 75 14.69 -10.80 4.24
CA ASP A 75 14.55 -9.70 5.21
C ASP A 75 15.59 -9.78 6.32
N VAL A 76 15.97 -10.99 6.74
CA VAL A 76 17.11 -11.21 7.64
C VAL A 76 18.42 -10.74 7.00
N ALA A 77 18.66 -11.06 5.73
CA ALA A 77 19.87 -10.61 5.03
C ALA A 77 19.93 -9.08 4.90
N LEU A 78 18.80 -8.44 4.58
CA LEU A 78 18.69 -6.98 4.54
C LEU A 78 18.90 -6.34 5.91
N ALA A 79 18.33 -6.93 6.97
CA ALA A 79 18.52 -6.48 8.34
C ALA A 79 20.01 -6.54 8.76
N GLU A 80 20.70 -7.62 8.39
CA GLU A 80 22.14 -7.76 8.61
C GLU A 80 22.96 -6.72 7.83
N GLU A 81 22.66 -6.51 6.54
CA GLU A 81 23.31 -5.49 5.71
C GLU A 81 23.17 -4.09 6.32
N ILE A 82 21.93 -3.68 6.62
CA ILE A 82 21.61 -2.34 7.12
C ILE A 82 22.29 -2.07 8.45
N SER A 83 22.22 -3.01 9.38
CA SER A 83 22.80 -2.84 10.72
C SER A 83 24.33 -2.97 10.74
N SER A 84 24.92 -3.55 9.68
CA SER A 84 26.37 -3.66 9.49
C SER A 84 26.98 -2.51 8.71
N ALA A 85 26.18 -1.57 8.20
CA ALA A 85 26.67 -0.38 7.51
C ALA A 85 27.58 0.45 8.43
N GLU A 86 28.66 1.01 7.87
CA GLU A 86 29.65 1.80 8.61
C GLU A 86 29.02 3.04 9.29
N ASP A 87 28.01 3.62 8.65
CA ASP A 87 27.26 4.78 9.09
C ASP A 87 25.94 4.44 9.82
N ALA A 88 25.73 3.17 10.17
CA ALA A 88 24.52 2.74 10.86
C ALA A 88 24.32 3.52 12.18
N PRO A 89 23.09 3.98 12.51
CA PRO A 89 22.82 4.63 13.78
C PRO A 89 23.16 3.76 14.99
N LEU A 90 23.55 4.40 16.11
CA LEU A 90 23.92 3.71 17.36
C LEU A 90 22.91 2.63 17.83
N PRO A 91 21.57 2.83 17.75
CA PRO A 91 20.62 1.78 18.08
C PRO A 91 20.79 0.50 17.24
N LEU A 92 21.10 0.65 15.94
CA LEU A 92 21.32 -0.49 15.04
C LEU A 92 22.67 -1.15 15.29
N GLN A 93 23.72 -0.36 15.56
CA GLN A 93 25.02 -0.91 15.96
C GLN A 93 24.93 -1.72 17.26
N SER A 94 24.18 -1.21 18.24
CA SER A 94 23.93 -1.90 19.51
C SER A 94 23.14 -3.19 19.32
N LEU A 95 22.10 -3.15 18.46
CA LEU A 95 21.33 -4.32 18.08
C LEU A 95 22.21 -5.38 17.38
N ARG A 96 22.97 -4.99 16.36
CA ARG A 96 23.93 -5.86 15.67
C ARG A 96 24.90 -6.52 16.63
N ARG A 97 25.44 -5.75 17.58
CA ARG A 97 26.33 -6.31 18.60
C ARG A 97 25.66 -7.41 19.41
N ARG A 98 24.42 -7.21 19.88
CA ARG A 98 23.67 -8.26 20.59
C ARG A 98 23.42 -9.50 19.73
N VAL A 99 23.25 -9.32 18.42
CA VAL A 99 23.12 -10.44 17.47
C VAL A 99 24.44 -11.20 17.32
N VAL A 100 25.55 -10.49 17.12
CA VAL A 100 26.89 -11.09 17.01
C VAL A 100 27.30 -11.79 18.31
N ASP A 101 26.95 -11.20 19.46
CA ASP A 101 27.18 -11.78 20.79
C ASP A 101 26.23 -12.97 21.09
N GLY A 102 25.30 -13.30 20.17
CA GLY A 102 24.39 -14.44 20.28
C GLY A 102 23.29 -14.27 21.34
N THR A 103 23.02 -13.03 21.78
CA THR A 103 21.98 -12.74 22.77
C THR A 103 20.58 -12.72 22.16
N VAL A 104 20.48 -12.34 20.89
CA VAL A 104 19.24 -12.32 20.09
C VAL A 104 19.60 -12.68 18.64
N THR A 105 18.61 -13.01 17.82
CA THR A 105 18.76 -13.24 16.39
C THR A 105 18.02 -12.18 15.59
N TYR A 106 18.41 -11.95 14.34
CA TYR A 106 17.63 -11.05 13.46
C TYR A 106 16.19 -11.54 13.25
N ARG A 107 15.97 -12.86 13.30
CA ARG A 107 14.63 -13.43 13.18
C ARG A 107 13.74 -13.03 14.36
N GLU A 108 14.23 -13.17 15.59
CA GLU A 108 13.54 -12.69 16.79
C GLU A 108 13.31 -11.18 16.76
N VAL A 109 14.32 -10.42 16.33
CA VAL A 109 14.24 -8.97 16.19
C VAL A 109 13.14 -8.52 15.22
N LEU A 110 12.96 -9.24 14.11
CA LEU A 110 11.96 -8.91 13.10
C LEU A 110 10.57 -9.45 13.46
N ALA A 111 10.49 -10.57 14.17
CA ALA A 111 9.22 -11.14 14.65
C ALA A 111 8.62 -10.35 15.81
N TYR A 112 9.47 -9.84 16.72
CA TYR A 112 9.06 -9.15 17.95
C TYR A 112 9.77 -7.79 18.11
N PRO A 113 9.58 -6.85 17.18
CA PRO A 113 10.32 -5.59 17.17
C PRO A 113 10.08 -4.71 18.41
N GLU A 114 8.93 -4.82 19.05
CA GLU A 114 8.58 -4.10 20.28
C GLU A 114 9.44 -4.52 21.48
N GLU A 115 9.99 -5.73 21.46
CA GLU A 115 10.83 -6.29 22.54
C GLU A 115 12.29 -5.82 22.44
N HIS A 116 12.65 -5.14 21.35
CA HIS A 116 14.03 -4.89 21.00
C HIS A 116 14.30 -3.44 20.60
N THR A 117 15.07 -2.73 21.43
CA THR A 117 15.54 -1.38 21.12
C THR A 117 16.25 -1.34 19.76
N GLY A 118 15.77 -0.46 18.87
CA GLY A 118 16.30 -0.28 17.52
C GLY A 118 15.63 -1.16 16.45
N ALA A 119 14.81 -2.14 16.82
CA ALA A 119 14.19 -3.06 15.87
C ALA A 119 13.13 -2.40 14.99
N VAL A 120 12.27 -1.53 15.54
CA VAL A 120 11.30 -0.75 14.74
C VAL A 120 12.01 0.11 13.68
N MET A 121 13.16 0.71 14.05
CA MET A 121 13.98 1.47 13.11
C MET A 121 14.57 0.57 12.01
N LEU A 122 15.03 -0.62 12.39
CA LEU A 122 15.55 -1.61 11.45
C LEU A 122 14.47 -2.08 10.47
N MET A 123 13.29 -2.47 10.96
CA MET A 123 12.15 -2.86 10.13
C MET A 123 11.75 -1.76 9.15
N ALA A 124 11.66 -0.51 9.62
CA ALA A 124 11.37 0.61 8.74
C ALA A 124 12.43 0.78 7.63
N ALA A 125 13.71 0.53 7.94
CA ALA A 125 14.77 0.58 6.95
C ALA A 125 14.70 -0.59 5.94
N VAL A 126 14.41 -1.81 6.40
CA VAL A 126 14.18 -2.99 5.54
C VAL A 126 13.01 -2.74 4.59
N LEU A 127 11.87 -2.29 5.11
CA LEU A 127 10.69 -1.95 4.31
C LEU A 127 10.99 -0.88 3.26
N ARG A 128 11.71 0.18 3.62
CA ARG A 128 12.12 1.22 2.65
C ARG A 128 13.00 0.66 1.53
N ARG A 129 13.91 -0.27 1.84
CA ARG A 129 14.75 -0.92 0.83
C ARG A 129 13.90 -1.76 -0.12
N ARG A 130 13.00 -2.59 0.42
CA ARG A 130 12.05 -3.39 -0.37
C ARG A 130 11.22 -2.54 -1.32
N LEU A 131 10.66 -1.43 -0.81
CA LEU A 131 9.85 -0.51 -1.59
C LEU A 131 10.66 0.19 -2.69
N ALA A 132 11.94 0.51 -2.44
CA ALA A 132 12.81 1.12 -3.45
C ALA A 132 13.18 0.15 -4.59
N ASP A 133 13.12 -1.15 -4.34
CA ASP A 133 13.42 -2.18 -5.34
C ASP A 133 12.18 -2.64 -6.13
N LEU A 134 10.95 -2.33 -5.68
CA LEU A 134 9.71 -2.64 -6.40
C LEU A 134 9.63 -2.07 -7.84
N PRO A 135 10.01 -0.81 -8.11
CA PRO A 135 9.99 -0.28 -9.48
C PRO A 135 10.88 -1.09 -10.45
N ARG A 136 12.02 -1.61 -9.98
CA ARG A 136 12.94 -2.42 -10.79
C ARG A 136 12.38 -3.80 -11.13
N LEU A 137 11.49 -4.33 -10.28
CA LEU A 137 10.84 -5.62 -10.49
C LEU A 137 9.63 -5.49 -11.44
N MET A 138 8.93 -4.35 -11.41
CA MET A 138 7.80 -4.05 -12.31
C MET A 138 8.23 -3.67 -13.74
N GLU A 139 9.46 -3.17 -13.92
CA GLU A 139 10.02 -2.86 -15.24
C GLU A 139 10.60 -4.08 -15.99
N ARG A 140 10.66 -5.26 -15.36
CA ARG A 140 11.12 -6.48 -16.03
C ARG A 140 9.96 -7.07 -16.83
N PRO A 141 9.97 -7.05 -18.18
CA PRO A 141 8.91 -7.69 -18.94
C PRO A 141 8.87 -9.19 -18.59
N PRO A 142 7.68 -9.78 -18.43
CA PRO A 142 7.57 -11.21 -18.21
C PRO A 142 8.06 -11.95 -19.47
N GLY A 143 9.28 -12.47 -19.41
CA GLY A 143 9.83 -13.44 -20.37
C GLY A 143 10.18 -12.88 -21.75
N SER A 144 11.48 -12.81 -22.06
CA SER A 144 12.00 -13.07 -23.41
C SER A 144 12.36 -14.55 -23.52
#